data_AF-A0A7K8J5C2-F1
#
_entry.id   AF-A0A7K8J5C2-F1
#
_cell.length_a   1.000
_cell.length_b   1.000
_cell.length_c   1.000
_cell.angle_alpha   90.00
_cell.angle_beta   90.00
_cell.angle_gamma   90.00
#
_symmetry.space_group_name_H-M   'P 1'
#
loop_
_entity.id
_entity.type
_entity.pdbx_description
1 polymer ?
#
loop_
_entity_poly.entity_id
_entity_poly.type
_entity_poly.pdbx_seq_one_letter_code
_entity_poly.pdbx_strand_id
1 'polypeptide(L)'
;MERLCSSPLHENISAALDKHLESIHVVQARRKDEIVNASSRQRHGPPRCQDERVVLALAVALRALCLATRKVRTVLWCAFQMTLPK
;
A
#
# COMPACT_ATOMS: atom_id res chain seq x y z
N MET A 1 -6.10 -10.48 21.71
CA MET A 1 -6.45 -10.94 20.35
C MET A 1 -7.62 -10.12 19.86
N GLU A 2 -7.56 -9.64 18.61
CA GLU A 2 -8.69 -8.96 17.97
C GLU A 2 -9.85 -9.96 17.79
N ARG A 3 -11.10 -9.51 17.96
CA ARG A 3 -12.31 -10.34 17.86
C ARG A 3 -13.33 -9.66 16.97
N LEU A 4 -14.04 -10.45 16.17
CA LEU A 4 -15.14 -9.99 15.32
C LEU A 4 -16.38 -10.83 15.67
N CYS A 5 -17.49 -10.18 16.07
CA CYS A 5 -18.73 -10.86 16.48
C CYS A 5 -18.48 -12.00 17.49
N SER A 6 -17.65 -11.73 18.50
CA SER A 6 -17.25 -12.69 19.55
C SER A 6 -16.43 -13.90 19.05
N SER A 7 -16.16 -14.02 17.76
CA SER A 7 -15.26 -15.02 17.18
C SER A 7 -13.82 -14.49 17.13
N PRO A 8 -12.81 -15.34 17.34
CA PRO A 8 -11.42 -14.95 17.16
C PRO A 8 -11.18 -14.51 15.71
N LEU A 9 -10.57 -13.34 15.52
CA LEU A 9 -10.23 -12.85 14.19
C LEU A 9 -9.06 -13.68 13.66
N HIS A 10 -9.18 -14.16 12.42
CA HIS A 10 -8.13 -14.96 11.80
C HIS A 10 -6.88 -14.09 11.56
N GLU A 11 -5.70 -14.55 11.97
CA GLU A 11 -4.44 -13.77 11.92
C GLU A 11 -4.10 -13.23 10.53
N ASN A 12 -4.42 -13.98 9.47
CA ASN A 12 -4.25 -13.52 8.09
C ASN A 12 -5.04 -12.25 7.75
N ILE A 13 -6.12 -11.93 8.47
CA ILE A 13 -6.88 -10.67 8.28
C ILE A 13 -6.03 -9.51 8.80
N SER A 14 -5.60 -9.55 10.06
CA SER A 14 -4.75 -8.51 10.67
C SER A 14 -3.44 -8.35 9.90
N ALA A 15 -2.75 -9.45 9.58
CA ALA A 15 -1.49 -9.40 8.83
C ALA A 15 -1.65 -8.82 7.40
N ALA A 16 -2.80 -9.05 6.75
CA ALA A 16 -3.07 -8.46 5.43
C ALA A 16 -3.36 -6.95 5.53
N LEU A 17 -4.05 -6.51 6.58
CA LEU A 17 -4.30 -5.09 6.85
C LEU A 17 -3.01 -4.35 7.20
N ASP A 18 -2.17 -4.93 8.05
CA ASP A 18 -0.85 -4.37 8.42
C ASP A 18 0.03 -4.19 7.17
N LYS A 19 0.12 -5.22 6.33
CA LYS A 19 0.87 -5.14 5.07
C LYS A 19 0.31 -4.10 4.10
N HIS A 20 -0.99 -3.89 4.10
CA HIS A 20 -1.61 -2.86 3.28
C HIS A 20 -1.27 -1.46 3.78
N LEU A 21 -1.33 -1.23 5.09
CA LEU A 21 -0.90 0.01 5.72
C LEU A 21 0.59 0.30 5.47
N GLU A 22 1.45 -0.71 5.61
CA GLU A 22 2.87 -0.60 5.26
C GLU A 22 3.05 -0.20 3.79
N SER A 23 2.32 -0.84 2.87
CA SER A 23 2.38 -0.51 1.44
C SER A 23 1.92 0.92 1.16
N ILE A 24 0.92 1.43 1.89
CA ILE A 24 0.48 2.83 1.81
C ILE A 24 1.60 3.77 2.25
N HIS A 25 2.23 3.50 3.40
CA HIS A 25 3.33 4.34 3.89
C HIS A 25 4.53 4.36 2.93
N VAL A 26 4.87 3.22 2.32
CA VAL A 26 5.92 3.14 1.30
C VAL A 26 5.57 3.99 0.08
N VAL A 27 4.33 3.89 -0.44
CA VAL A 27 3.88 4.73 -1.56
C VAL A 27 3.92 6.21 -1.20
N GLN A 28 3.48 6.59 -0.01
CA GLN A 28 3.54 7.98 0.47
C GLN A 28 4.97 8.50 0.54
N ALA A 29 5.91 7.70 1.06
CA ALA A 29 7.33 8.05 1.09
C ALA A 29 7.89 8.24 -0.32
N ARG A 30 7.66 7.29 -1.23
CA ARG A 30 8.13 7.39 -2.63
C ARG A 30 7.50 8.54 -3.40
N ARG A 31 6.24 8.87 -3.11
CA ARG A 31 5.57 10.03 -3.71
C ARG A 31 6.19 11.35 -3.22
N LYS A 32 6.57 11.44 -1.95
CA LYS A 32 7.31 12.60 -1.43
C LYS A 32 8.68 12.75 -2.11
N ASP A 33 9.43 11.64 -2.24
CA ASP A 33 10.71 11.63 -2.96
C ASP A 33 10.54 12.13 -4.40
N GLU A 34 9.51 11.66 -5.09
CA GLU A 34 9.20 12.05 -6.48
C GLU A 34 8.84 13.53 -6.62
N ILE A 35 8.03 14.08 -5.72
CA ILE A 35 7.68 15.50 -5.73
C ILE A 35 8.92 16.37 -5.51
N VAL A 36 9.74 16.06 -4.50
CA VAL A 36 10.98 16.79 -4.22
C VAL A 36 11.92 16.75 -5.43
N ASN A 37 12.02 15.58 -6.05
CA ASN A 37 12.84 15.38 -7.24
C ASN A 37 12.28 16.13 -8.47
N ALA A 38 10.96 16.16 -8.68
CA ALA A 38 10.36 16.94 -9.75
C ALA A 38 10.59 18.45 -9.59
N SER A 39 10.56 18.96 -8.36
CA SER A 39 10.90 20.36 -8.05
C SER A 39 12.38 20.70 -8.26
N SER A 40 13.29 19.74 -8.13
CA SER A 40 14.72 19.95 -8.42
C SER A 40 14.97 19.97 -9.93
N ARG A 41 14.26 19.11 -10.70
CA ARG A 41 14.26 19.10 -12.18
C ARG A 41 13.84 20.44 -12.77
N GLN A 42 12.75 21.04 -12.27
CA GLN A 42 12.31 22.36 -12.73
C GLN A 42 13.39 23.45 -12.57
N ARG A 43 14.30 23.31 -11.60
CA ARG A 43 15.38 24.27 -11.35
C ARG A 43 16.69 23.97 -12.11
N HIS A 44 16.95 22.72 -12.49
CA HIS A 44 18.26 22.28 -12.98
C HIS A 44 18.30 21.76 -14.43
N GLY A 45 17.19 21.88 -15.18
CA GLY A 45 17.16 21.58 -16.61
C GLY A 45 16.79 20.13 -16.95
N PRO A 46 17.32 19.55 -18.04
CA PRO A 46 16.81 18.30 -18.62
C PRO A 46 16.85 17.09 -17.68
N PRO A 47 16.02 16.05 -17.94
CA PRO A 47 15.88 14.90 -17.05
C PRO A 47 17.22 14.19 -16.82
N ARG A 48 17.54 13.90 -15.56
CA ARG A 48 18.75 13.14 -15.19
C ARG A 48 18.36 11.68 -14.95
N CYS A 49 19.31 10.75 -15.09
CA CYS A 49 19.11 9.32 -14.79
C CYS A 49 18.58 9.07 -13.35
N GLN A 50 18.78 10.01 -12.43
CA GLN A 50 18.22 9.96 -11.08
C GLN A 50 16.69 10.14 -11.06
N ASP A 51 16.12 10.93 -11.98
CA ASP A 51 14.68 11.17 -12.08
C ASP A 51 13.93 9.88 -12.43
N GLU A 52 14.45 9.14 -13.40
CA GLU A 52 13.88 7.87 -13.86
C GLU A 52 13.85 6.82 -12.74
N ARG A 53 14.88 6.80 -11.88
CA ARG A 53 14.95 5.87 -10.75
C ARG A 53 13.88 6.16 -9.71
N VAL A 54 13.61 7.43 -9.41
CA VAL A 54 12.58 7.81 -8.44
C VAL A 54 11.19 7.48 -8.95
N VAL A 55 10.93 7.73 -10.24
CA VAL A 55 9.66 7.37 -10.89
C VAL A 55 9.48 5.85 -10.94
N LEU A 56 10.52 5.09 -11.28
CA LEU A 56 10.46 3.63 -11.29
C LEU A 56 10.20 3.07 -9.88
N ALA A 57 10.84 3.61 -8.85
CA ALA A 57 10.62 3.21 -7.46
C ALA A 57 9.18 3.48 -7.02
N LEU A 58 8.59 4.61 -7.41
CA LEU A 58 7.17 4.91 -7.16
C LEU A 58 6.25 3.93 -7.90
N ALA A 59 6.53 3.60 -9.17
CA ALA A 59 5.75 2.63 -9.93
C ALA A 59 5.77 1.23 -9.30
N VAL A 60 6.92 0.78 -8.81
CA VAL A 60 7.06 -0.50 -8.08
C VAL A 60 6.25 -0.48 -6.78
N ALA A 61 6.33 0.62 -6.02
CA ALA A 61 5.55 0.78 -4.78
C ALA A 61 4.04 0.77 -5.05
N LEU A 62 3.57 1.46 -6.09
CA LEU A 62 2.16 1.44 -6.51
C LEU A 62 1.70 0.04 -6.91
N ARG A 63 2.51 -0.70 -7.67
CA ARG A 63 2.19 -2.09 -8.01
C ARG A 63 2.04 -2.96 -6.77
N ALA A 64 2.94 -2.83 -5.79
CA ALA A 64 2.86 -3.55 -4.53
C ALA A 64 1.59 -3.18 -3.74
N LEU A 65 1.24 -1.89 -3.67
CA LEU A 65 0.00 -1.41 -3.05
C LEU A 65 -1.23 -2.01 -3.73
N CYS A 66 -1.30 -2.02 -5.07
CA CYS A 66 -2.42 -2.64 -5.80
C CYS A 66 -2.60 -4.12 -5.44
N LEU A 67 -1.49 -4.88 -5.30
CA LEU A 67 -1.55 -6.27 -4.88
C LEU A 67 -2.05 -6.41 -3.43
N ALA A 68 -1.57 -5.55 -2.53
CA ALA A 68 -2.02 -5.51 -1.14
C ALA A 68 -3.52 -5.17 -1.06
N THR A 69 -4.02 -4.19 -1.83
CA THR A 69 -5.46 -3.84 -1.89
C THR A 69 -6.31 -5.02 -2.33
N ARG A 70 -5.87 -5.75 -3.37
CA ARG A 70 -6.60 -6.95 -3.84
C ARG A 70 -6.68 -8.00 -2.75
N LYS A 71 -5.58 -8.26 -2.03
CA LYS A 71 -5.54 -9.19 -0.90
C LYS A 71 -6.43 -8.74 0.25
N VAL A 72 -6.38 -7.46 0.63
CA VAL A 72 -7.23 -6.87 1.67
C VAL A 72 -8.71 -7.04 1.34
N ARG A 73 -9.13 -6.76 0.11
CA ARG A 73 -10.52 -6.96 -0.31
C ARG A 73 -10.98 -8.40 -0.09
N THR A 74 -10.15 -9.39 -0.42
CA THR A 74 -10.47 -10.81 -0.20
C THR A 74 -10.60 -11.14 1.28
N VAL A 75 -9.67 -10.71 2.13
CA VAL A 75 -9.74 -11.02 3.57
C VAL A 75 -10.88 -10.27 4.27
N LEU A 76 -11.20 -9.05 3.84
CA LEU A 76 -12.35 -8.30 4.35
C LEU A 76 -13.66 -8.95 3.93
N TRP A 77 -13.74 -9.51 2.72
CA TRP A 77 -14.88 -10.31 2.31
C TRP A 77 -15.05 -11.55 3.21
N CYS A 78 -13.96 -12.28 3.49
CA CYS A 78 -14.00 -13.40 4.44
C CYS A 78 -14.45 -12.96 5.84
N ALA A 79 -13.91 -11.84 6.34
CA ALA A 79 -14.31 -11.28 7.63
C ALA A 79 -15.80 -10.93 7.67
N PHE A 80 -16.32 -10.30 6.62
CA PHE A 80 -17.73 -9.97 6.47
C PHE A 80 -18.62 -11.21 6.48
N GLN A 81 -18.23 -12.27 5.77
CA GLN A 81 -18.96 -13.55 5.79
C GLN A 81 -19.07 -14.15 7.20
N MET A 82 -18.06 -13.94 8.07
CA MET A 82 -18.13 -14.39 9.47
C MET A 82 -19.13 -13.61 10.34
N THR A 83 -19.57 -12.44 9.88
CA THR A 83 -20.56 -11.61 10.60
C THR A 83 -21.99 -11.89 10.18
N LEU A 84 -22.20 -12.64 9.09
CA LEU A 84 -23.54 -12.95 8.61
C LEU A 84 -24.19 -14.04 9.48
N PRO A 85 -25.50 -13.95 9.75
CA PRO A 85 -26.24 -15.02 10.40
C PRO A 85 -26.20 -16.30 9.53
N LYS A 86 -26.26 -17.46 10.20
CA LYS A 86 -26.34 -18.77 9.55
C LYS A 86 -27.77 -19.13 9.17
#